data_AF-A0A6L3ET42-F1
#
_entry.id   AF-A0A6L3ET42-F1
#
_cell.length_a   1.000
_cell.length_b   1.000
_cell.length_c   1.000
_cell.angle_alpha   90.00
_cell.angle_beta   90.00
_cell.angle_gamma   90.00
#
_symmetry.space_group_name_H-M   'P 1'
#
loop_
_entity.id
_entity.type
_entity.pdbx_description
1 polymer ?
#
loop_
_entity_poly.entity_id
_entity_poly.type
_entity_poly.pdbx_seq_one_letter_code
_entity_poly.pdbx_strand_id
1 'polypeptide(L)'
;MPRFIAGGQQGGRLPATGGDRRTRAGGREQLRRVRYRDHSPGEHRRVVGRVGWRSGAWTNAGRNAWSDPVARERRGERGAGACNVGALPPRGCQLNQTNEENEMNLGRTKTPGNALSRIVGATLAGAVALGLSGAAIADDVQAKLDALAGMSGDERQAFLESEAKKEGKIVVYAADDPNVMKAWAEAFHEKYPEIEVIYQRMNTRDMIARVVAEVEAGRPVASLLGGVTATELATLKEKGLLASYHSPEAAGFDPQFKEENGYWTAHWFAPEIVGINTNQLKKEDAPVTVEDLANSGLERKLGRRSSGGRWLAGIAHVLGEEKALEQAARIADLKPLLFNSTSALTNALTSGQISVAFDIHAGNIGIAKSRGAPVDYVVPEPLFLLPAYTVFLKTAPHPYAAALNYDWRLAKDGGQGMYKEFHQNGPRADTEYAYMDIMNGAKTTITLNQDVLAQIKKYDETFKQMFVKE
;
A
#
# COMPACT_ATOMS: atom_id res chain seq x y z
N MET A 1 23.62 65.85 -36.49
CA MET A 1 22.25 66.39 -36.70
C MET A 1 21.24 65.45 -35.99
N PRO A 2 20.01 65.90 -35.68
CA PRO A 2 19.39 65.68 -34.34
C PRO A 2 18.24 64.63 -34.32
N ARG A 3 17.49 64.34 -33.23
CA ARG A 3 17.22 64.94 -31.87
C ARG A 3 16.75 63.80 -30.92
N PHE A 4 16.88 63.74 -29.57
CA PHE A 4 16.74 64.68 -28.42
C PHE A 4 15.29 65.19 -28.21
N ILE A 5 14.62 65.20 -27.03
CA ILE A 5 14.86 64.88 -25.58
C ILE A 5 13.48 64.41 -25.01
N ALA A 6 13.19 63.49 -24.06
CA ALA A 6 13.82 62.77 -22.92
C ALA A 6 13.56 63.35 -21.49
N GLY A 7 13.32 62.47 -20.49
CA GLY A 7 12.98 62.78 -19.06
C GLY A 7 11.78 61.95 -18.54
N GLY A 8 11.69 61.46 -17.29
CA GLY A 8 12.55 61.55 -16.09
C GLY A 8 11.94 62.45 -14.98
N GLN A 9 12.05 62.17 -13.66
CA GLN A 9 12.52 60.99 -12.90
C GLN A 9 12.11 61.15 -11.40
N GLN A 10 11.98 60.06 -10.63
CA GLN A 10 11.84 60.04 -9.14
C GLN A 10 10.54 60.68 -8.57
N GLY A 11 10.08 60.46 -7.32
CA GLY A 11 10.53 59.51 -6.29
C GLY A 11 10.62 60.15 -4.88
N GLY A 12 9.68 59.86 -3.96
CA GLY A 12 9.71 60.40 -2.60
C GLY A 12 8.72 59.76 -1.61
N ARG A 13 9.15 59.62 -0.34
CA ARG A 13 8.35 59.27 0.86
C ARG A 13 8.54 60.36 1.91
N LEU A 14 7.64 60.46 2.90
CA LEU A 14 7.85 60.74 4.36
C LEU A 14 6.49 61.12 5.04
N PRO A 15 6.34 61.17 6.40
CA PRO A 15 5.37 60.26 7.05
C PRO A 15 4.49 60.88 8.18
N ALA A 16 4.08 60.05 9.15
CA ALA A 16 3.75 60.34 10.56
C ALA A 16 2.29 60.65 10.99
N THR A 17 1.64 59.61 11.55
CA THR A 17 0.96 59.54 12.88
C THR A 17 0.22 60.76 13.49
N GLY A 18 -1.02 60.54 13.97
CA GLY A 18 -1.40 60.99 15.33
C GLY A 18 -2.86 61.43 15.62
N GLY A 19 -3.61 60.58 16.36
CA GLY A 19 -4.80 60.93 17.18
C GLY A 19 -6.13 61.24 16.45
N ASP A 20 -7.30 61.26 17.11
CA ASP A 20 -7.79 60.57 18.33
C ASP A 20 -9.34 60.68 18.38
N ARG A 21 -10.00 59.81 19.14
CA ARG A 21 -11.29 60.01 19.84
C ARG A 21 -12.63 60.13 19.05
N ARG A 22 -13.33 58.98 19.01
CA ARG A 22 -14.78 58.77 19.34
C ARG A 22 -15.88 59.63 18.68
N THR A 23 -16.89 58.95 18.11
CA THR A 23 -18.27 58.94 18.66
C THR A 23 -19.11 57.74 18.15
N ARG A 24 -20.37 57.61 18.60
CA ARG A 24 -21.27 56.46 18.40
C ARG A 24 -22.37 56.73 17.35
N ALA A 25 -23.04 55.62 16.99
CA ALA A 25 -24.28 55.48 16.20
C ALA A 25 -24.08 55.38 14.68
N GLY A 26 -24.89 54.61 13.95
CA GLY A 26 -25.96 53.71 14.41
C GLY A 26 -27.03 53.50 13.34
N GLY A 27 -26.97 52.40 12.62
CA GLY A 27 -27.92 52.06 11.55
C GLY A 27 -28.11 50.55 11.43
N ARG A 28 -29.34 50.13 11.17
CA ARG A 28 -29.71 48.74 10.87
C ARG A 28 -30.07 48.67 9.39
N GLU A 29 -29.72 47.59 8.69
CA GLU A 29 -30.58 47.10 7.62
C GLU A 29 -30.39 45.58 7.39
N GLN A 30 -31.52 44.90 7.22
CA GLN A 30 -31.78 43.54 6.75
C GLN A 30 -30.63 42.54 6.45
N LEU A 31 -30.65 41.44 7.21
CA LEU A 31 -30.52 40.07 6.65
C LEU A 31 -31.77 39.26 7.06
N ARG A 32 -32.43 38.62 6.09
CA ARG A 32 -33.68 37.87 6.33
C ARG A 32 -33.38 36.47 6.89
N ARG A 33 -33.97 36.12 8.03
CA ARG A 33 -34.16 34.72 8.43
C ARG A 33 -35.18 34.05 7.51
N VAL A 34 -34.80 32.95 6.86
CA VAL A 34 -35.74 31.88 6.53
C VAL A 34 -35.77 30.91 7.71
N ARG A 35 -36.96 30.46 8.13
CA ARG A 35 -37.11 29.48 9.22
C ARG A 35 -37.30 28.06 8.67
N TYR A 36 -36.86 27.10 9.47
CA TYR A 36 -37.20 25.68 9.33
C TYR A 36 -38.72 25.47 9.23
N ARG A 37 -39.11 24.35 8.62
CA ARG A 37 -40.46 23.80 8.70
C ARG A 37 -40.37 22.30 8.95
N ASP A 38 -40.77 21.87 10.14
CA ASP A 38 -40.80 20.45 10.50
C ASP A 38 -41.73 19.64 9.59
N HIS A 39 -41.39 18.37 9.36
CA HIS A 39 -42.29 17.34 8.85
C HIS A 39 -42.15 16.10 9.74
N SER A 40 -43.18 15.81 10.52
CA SER A 40 -43.29 14.55 11.26
C SER A 40 -43.76 13.42 10.33
N PRO A 41 -43.25 12.18 10.47
CA PRO A 41 -43.67 11.05 9.64
C PRO A 41 -45.07 10.55 10.01
N GLY A 42 -45.85 10.15 9.00
CA GLY A 42 -47.16 9.50 9.19
C GLY A 42 -47.03 7.97 9.35
N GLU A 43 -47.96 7.38 10.09
CA GLU A 43 -48.01 5.93 10.32
C GLU A 43 -48.48 5.15 9.07
N HIS A 44 -47.88 3.98 8.82
CA HIS A 44 -48.58 2.87 8.16
C HIS A 44 -48.27 1.54 8.86
N ARG A 45 -49.24 0.61 8.84
CA ARG A 45 -49.33 -0.52 9.78
C ARG A 45 -48.46 -1.72 9.39
N ARG A 46 -48.07 -2.48 10.42
CA ARG A 46 -47.39 -3.78 10.32
C ARG A 46 -48.20 -4.79 9.48
N VAL A 47 -47.48 -5.57 8.67
CA VAL A 47 -47.82 -6.98 8.39
C VAL A 47 -46.62 -7.82 8.82
N VAL A 48 -46.84 -8.88 9.60
CA VAL A 48 -45.75 -9.64 10.24
C VAL A 48 -45.48 -10.94 9.47
N GLY A 49 -44.59 -10.87 8.47
CA GLY A 49 -44.02 -12.04 7.82
C GLY A 49 -42.85 -12.62 8.63
N ARG A 50 -43.05 -13.75 9.31
CA ARG A 50 -42.03 -14.37 10.18
C ARG A 50 -41.22 -15.44 9.42
N VAL A 51 -40.12 -15.04 8.78
CA VAL A 51 -39.12 -15.97 8.23
C VAL A 51 -37.95 -16.06 9.21
N GLY A 52 -37.77 -17.22 9.83
CA GLY A 52 -36.74 -17.44 10.86
C GLY A 52 -35.44 -17.98 10.27
N TRP A 53 -34.38 -17.16 10.29
CA TRP A 53 -33.02 -17.64 10.02
C TRP A 53 -32.53 -18.51 11.18
N ARG A 54 -32.20 -19.78 10.89
CA ARG A 54 -31.52 -20.67 11.84
C ARG A 54 -30.01 -20.55 11.64
N SER A 55 -29.28 -20.26 12.70
CA SER A 55 -27.83 -20.42 12.73
C SER A 55 -27.45 -21.90 12.66
N GLY A 56 -26.87 -22.31 11.53
CA GLY A 56 -26.34 -23.66 11.34
C GLY A 56 -24.99 -23.81 12.05
N ALA A 57 -24.99 -24.35 13.27
CA ALA A 57 -23.76 -24.70 13.97
C ALA A 57 -23.11 -25.91 13.29
N TRP A 58 -21.93 -25.72 12.70
CA TRP A 58 -21.14 -26.82 12.14
C TRP A 58 -20.51 -27.65 13.24
N THR A 59 -21.14 -28.80 13.54
CA THR A 59 -20.47 -29.93 14.18
C THR A 59 -20.34 -31.04 13.14
N ASN A 60 -19.15 -31.64 13.03
CA ASN A 60 -18.99 -32.87 12.28
C ASN A 60 -18.00 -33.80 13.00
N ALA A 61 -18.42 -35.03 13.28
CA ALA A 61 -17.67 -35.98 14.09
C ALA A 61 -17.87 -37.42 13.55
N GLY A 62 -16.87 -37.91 12.84
CA GLY A 62 -16.79 -39.26 12.29
C GLY A 62 -15.42 -39.48 11.65
N ARG A 63 -14.40 -39.87 12.40
CA ARG A 63 -14.05 -41.27 12.78
C ARG A 63 -13.86 -42.20 11.58
N ASN A 64 -12.59 -42.49 11.30
CA ASN A 64 -11.99 -43.83 11.20
C ASN A 64 -10.54 -43.65 11.71
N ALA A 65 -10.09 -44.20 12.84
CA ALA A 65 -10.03 -45.59 13.31
C ALA A 65 -8.87 -46.39 12.68
N TRP A 66 -8.34 -47.37 13.44
CA TRP A 66 -7.03 -48.04 13.34
C TRP A 66 -5.84 -47.25 13.92
N SER A 67 -4.95 -47.78 14.77
CA SER A 67 -5.04 -48.88 15.77
C SER A 67 -3.75 -48.90 16.59
N ASP A 68 -3.84 -48.74 17.91
CA ASP A 68 -2.73 -48.96 18.86
C ASP A 68 -2.49 -50.48 19.03
N PRO A 69 -1.28 -50.98 19.38
CA PRO A 69 -1.09 -51.34 20.80
C PRO A 69 0.36 -51.40 21.37
N VAL A 70 0.40 -51.64 22.69
CA VAL A 70 1.50 -52.15 23.55
C VAL A 70 2.46 -51.12 24.17
N ALA A 71 2.24 -50.85 25.45
CA ALA A 71 3.25 -50.31 26.36
C ALA A 71 4.17 -51.41 26.90
N ARG A 72 5.48 -51.12 27.11
CA ARG A 72 6.32 -52.00 27.93
C ARG A 72 7.49 -51.34 28.68
N GLU A 73 7.37 -51.39 30.01
CA GLU A 73 8.40 -51.45 31.06
C GLU A 73 9.48 -50.34 31.22
N ARG A 74 9.96 -50.24 32.47
CA ARG A 74 10.97 -49.28 32.93
C ARG A 74 12.36 -49.91 33.00
N ARG A 75 13.38 -49.18 32.54
CA ARG A 75 14.74 -49.10 33.12
C ARG A 75 15.49 -47.96 32.39
N GLY A 76 16.26 -47.09 33.04
CA GLY A 76 16.47 -46.94 34.49
C GLY A 76 17.93 -46.68 34.83
N GLU A 77 18.46 -45.51 34.48
CA GLU A 77 19.86 -45.15 34.75
C GLU A 77 19.99 -43.72 35.31
N ARG A 78 21.12 -43.45 35.97
CA ARG A 78 21.36 -42.25 36.80
C ARG A 78 22.66 -41.60 36.39
N GLY A 79 22.69 -40.28 36.23
CA GLY A 79 23.90 -39.52 35.92
C GLY A 79 23.75 -38.02 36.16
N ALA A 80 24.76 -37.41 36.76
CA ALA A 80 24.84 -35.97 37.04
C ALA A 80 24.93 -35.12 35.75
N GLY A 81 24.65 -33.82 35.77
CA GLY A 81 24.18 -32.99 36.90
C GLY A 81 24.07 -31.52 36.50
N ALA A 82 23.47 -30.69 37.36
CA ALA A 82 23.29 -29.26 37.11
C ALA A 82 24.48 -28.44 37.63
N CYS A 83 24.96 -27.50 36.81
CA CYS A 83 25.77 -26.35 37.24
C CYS A 83 25.09 -25.08 36.74
N ASN A 84 25.18 -24.00 37.51
CA ASN A 84 24.35 -22.80 37.35
C ASN A 84 25.21 -21.52 37.47
N VAL A 85 24.87 -20.49 36.69
CA VAL A 85 25.32 -19.07 36.72
C VAL A 85 26.78 -18.76 37.12
N GLY A 86 27.57 -18.13 36.23
CA GLY A 86 28.62 -17.21 36.69
C GLY A 86 29.77 -16.84 35.73
N ALA A 87 30.08 -15.53 35.68
CA ALA A 87 31.34 -14.88 35.30
C ALA A 87 31.82 -14.84 33.82
N LEU A 88 32.52 -13.74 33.50
CA LEU A 88 33.21 -13.42 32.25
C LEU A 88 34.74 -13.58 32.40
N PRO A 89 35.46 -13.97 31.34
CA PRO A 89 36.86 -13.63 31.09
C PRO A 89 37.02 -12.60 29.92
N PRO A 90 38.23 -12.09 29.59
CA PRO A 90 38.38 -10.68 29.20
C PRO A 90 38.70 -10.38 27.72
N ARG A 91 38.83 -9.07 27.42
CA ARG A 91 39.26 -8.49 26.12
C ARG A 91 40.66 -8.98 25.71
N GLY A 92 40.93 -9.18 24.41
CA GLY A 92 42.33 -9.23 23.97
C GLY A 92 42.74 -9.86 22.63
N CYS A 93 41.90 -10.10 21.63
CA CYS A 93 42.36 -10.52 20.30
C CYS A 93 41.68 -9.74 19.16
N GLN A 94 42.48 -9.01 18.37
CA GLN A 94 42.12 -8.65 17.00
C GLN A 94 42.66 -9.73 16.06
N LEU A 95 41.80 -10.25 15.19
CA LEU A 95 42.19 -10.78 13.89
C LEU A 95 41.24 -10.19 12.84
N ASN A 96 41.73 -10.06 11.62
CA ASN A 96 41.14 -9.25 10.57
C ASN A 96 41.04 -10.07 9.28
N GLN A 97 40.03 -9.79 8.45
CA GLN A 97 39.77 -10.43 7.15
C GLN A 97 39.38 -11.93 7.24
N THR A 98 38.63 -12.52 6.31
CA THR A 98 38.09 -12.03 5.02
C THR A 98 36.67 -12.58 4.78
N ASN A 99 35.93 -11.99 3.84
CA ASN A 99 34.79 -12.69 3.22
C ASN A 99 35.32 -13.79 2.29
N GLU A 100 34.65 -14.95 2.24
CA GLU A 100 34.74 -15.87 1.11
C GLU A 100 33.33 -16.27 0.65
N GLU A 101 33.07 -16.09 -0.63
CA GLU A 101 31.79 -16.39 -1.29
C GLU A 101 31.88 -17.81 -1.88
N ASN A 102 30.88 -18.65 -1.59
CA ASN A 102 30.94 -20.08 -1.92
C ASN A 102 30.36 -20.36 -3.32
N GLU A 103 31.15 -20.16 -4.37
CA GLU A 103 30.80 -20.54 -5.74
C GLU A 103 30.71 -22.08 -5.89
N MET A 104 29.53 -22.60 -6.25
CA MET A 104 29.41 -24.02 -6.62
C MET A 104 29.86 -24.25 -8.06
N ASN A 105 30.98 -24.94 -8.21
CA ASN A 105 31.69 -25.07 -9.49
C ASN A 105 31.14 -26.19 -10.40
N LEU A 106 31.31 -26.04 -11.72
CA LEU A 106 30.67 -26.90 -12.75
C LEU A 106 31.44 -28.20 -13.01
N GLY A 107 30.88 -29.32 -12.56
CA GLY A 107 31.42 -30.68 -12.80
C GLY A 107 31.23 -31.17 -14.24
N ARG A 108 32.29 -31.11 -15.07
CA ARG A 108 32.34 -31.77 -16.38
C ARG A 108 32.38 -33.30 -16.24
N THR A 109 31.47 -34.01 -16.91
CA THR A 109 31.60 -35.45 -17.24
C THR A 109 31.60 -35.66 -18.75
N LYS A 110 32.21 -36.77 -19.22
CA LYS A 110 32.60 -36.96 -20.63
C LYS A 110 31.61 -37.84 -21.40
N THR A 111 31.34 -37.45 -22.64
CA THR A 111 30.69 -38.29 -23.66
C THR A 111 31.61 -39.40 -24.15
N PRO A 112 31.05 -40.57 -24.51
CA PRO A 112 31.49 -41.36 -25.65
C PRO A 112 30.38 -41.40 -26.72
N GLY A 113 30.74 -41.27 -28.00
CA GLY A 113 29.79 -41.27 -29.12
C GLY A 113 29.90 -42.48 -30.01
N ASN A 114 28.76 -42.92 -30.54
CA ASN A 114 28.57 -43.72 -31.75
C ASN A 114 27.06 -43.66 -32.08
N ALA A 115 26.54 -43.72 -33.30
CA ALA A 115 26.97 -43.40 -34.67
C ALA A 115 25.84 -43.96 -35.55
N LEU A 116 25.47 -43.27 -36.64
CA LEU A 116 24.65 -43.78 -37.75
C LEU A 116 23.22 -44.28 -37.46
N SER A 117 22.24 -43.45 -37.81
CA SER A 117 21.45 -43.73 -39.03
C SER A 117 20.78 -42.46 -39.58
N ARG A 118 20.66 -42.39 -40.91
CA ARG A 118 19.96 -41.32 -41.64
C ARG A 118 18.61 -41.83 -42.11
N ILE A 119 17.53 -41.09 -41.85
CA ILE A 119 16.36 -41.05 -42.74
C ILE A 119 16.06 -39.57 -43.00
N VAL A 120 15.92 -39.22 -44.28
CA VAL A 120 15.46 -37.89 -44.71
C VAL A 120 13.95 -37.97 -44.92
N GLY A 121 13.20 -37.13 -44.21
CA GLY A 121 11.75 -37.02 -44.34
C GLY A 121 11.35 -35.56 -44.19
N ALA A 122 11.27 -34.82 -45.30
CA ALA A 122 10.99 -33.40 -45.28
C ALA A 122 9.48 -33.13 -45.31
N THR A 123 8.95 -32.55 -44.23
CA THR A 123 7.63 -31.91 -44.21
C THR A 123 7.73 -30.58 -43.45
N LEU A 124 8.12 -29.51 -44.17
CA LEU A 124 7.81 -28.15 -43.74
C LEU A 124 6.30 -27.93 -43.94
N ALA A 125 5.50 -28.21 -42.91
CA ALA A 125 4.19 -27.61 -42.75
C ALA A 125 4.40 -26.29 -42.00
N GLY A 126 4.09 -25.16 -42.64
CA GLY A 126 4.47 -23.85 -42.13
C GLY A 126 3.72 -23.44 -40.87
N ALA A 127 4.41 -23.44 -39.73
CA ALA A 127 4.03 -22.57 -38.63
C ALA A 127 4.25 -21.12 -39.06
N VAL A 128 3.19 -20.44 -39.50
CA VAL A 128 3.22 -18.99 -39.71
C VAL A 128 3.38 -18.36 -38.32
N ALA A 129 4.62 -18.00 -38.00
CA ALA A 129 4.91 -17.16 -36.85
C ALA A 129 4.29 -15.78 -37.12
N LEU A 130 3.02 -15.61 -36.74
CA LEU A 130 2.37 -14.32 -36.60
C LEU A 130 3.12 -13.55 -35.52
N GLY A 131 4.15 -12.81 -35.93
CA GLY A 131 4.77 -11.75 -35.15
C GLY A 131 3.77 -10.63 -34.99
N LEU A 132 2.78 -10.84 -34.12
CA LEU A 132 1.92 -9.79 -33.59
C LEU A 132 2.83 -8.76 -32.95
N SER A 133 2.99 -7.62 -33.62
CA SER A 133 3.69 -6.48 -33.04
C SER A 133 2.97 -6.07 -31.77
N GLY A 134 3.72 -5.78 -30.70
CA GLY A 134 3.12 -5.43 -29.39
C GLY A 134 2.17 -4.22 -29.43
N ALA A 135 2.26 -3.39 -30.48
CA ALA A 135 1.30 -2.34 -30.79
C ALA A 135 -0.09 -2.89 -31.16
N ALA A 136 -0.19 -3.89 -32.04
CA ALA A 136 -1.46 -4.46 -32.47
C ALA A 136 -2.23 -5.18 -31.34
N ILE A 137 -1.50 -5.70 -30.34
CA ILE A 137 -2.09 -6.23 -29.10
C ILE A 137 -2.55 -5.07 -28.19
N ALA A 138 -1.81 -3.96 -28.14
CA ALA A 138 -2.13 -2.84 -27.28
C ALA A 138 -3.39 -2.06 -27.71
N ASP A 139 -3.55 -1.85 -29.01
CA ASP A 139 -4.72 -1.14 -29.55
C ASP A 139 -6.02 -1.98 -29.39
N ASP A 140 -5.90 -3.31 -29.45
CA ASP A 140 -7.00 -4.28 -29.22
C ASP A 140 -7.45 -4.33 -27.75
N VAL A 141 -6.52 -4.23 -26.79
CA VAL A 141 -6.86 -4.23 -25.35
C VAL A 141 -7.69 -3.01 -24.96
N GLN A 142 -7.30 -1.79 -25.35
CA GLN A 142 -8.07 -0.60 -24.97
C GLN A 142 -9.47 -0.62 -25.61
N ALA A 143 -9.59 -1.00 -26.88
CA ALA A 143 -10.89 -1.10 -27.56
C ALA A 143 -11.85 -2.10 -26.88
N LYS A 144 -11.33 -3.21 -26.32
CA LYS A 144 -12.12 -4.17 -25.53
C LYS A 144 -12.58 -3.61 -24.19
N LEU A 145 -11.75 -2.82 -23.52
CA LEU A 145 -12.09 -2.16 -22.25
C LEU A 145 -13.11 -1.03 -22.46
N ASP A 146 -12.94 -0.24 -23.53
CA ASP A 146 -13.88 0.83 -23.93
C ASP A 146 -15.27 0.27 -24.27
N ALA A 147 -15.34 -0.91 -24.91
CA ALA A 147 -16.59 -1.60 -25.19
C ALA A 147 -17.40 -1.93 -23.93
N LEU A 148 -16.73 -2.25 -22.81
CA LEU A 148 -17.38 -2.49 -21.51
C LEU A 148 -17.96 -1.21 -20.88
N ALA A 149 -17.44 -0.03 -21.24
CA ALA A 149 -17.95 1.27 -20.78
C ALA A 149 -19.21 1.71 -21.55
N GLY A 150 -19.45 1.15 -22.74
CA GLY A 150 -20.70 1.31 -23.49
C GLY A 150 -21.87 0.44 -22.97
N MET A 151 -21.59 -0.51 -22.08
CA MET A 151 -22.58 -1.43 -21.48
C MET A 151 -22.89 -1.00 -20.03
N SER A 152 -24.05 -1.42 -19.50
CA SER A 152 -24.41 -1.12 -18.11
C SER A 152 -25.13 -2.27 -17.40
N GLY A 153 -25.08 -2.28 -16.06
CA GLY A 153 -25.80 -3.22 -15.21
C GLY A 153 -25.57 -4.70 -15.56
N ASP A 154 -26.65 -5.48 -15.47
CA ASP A 154 -26.64 -6.94 -15.65
C ASP A 154 -26.17 -7.38 -17.05
N GLU A 155 -26.43 -6.57 -18.09
CA GLU A 155 -25.97 -6.83 -19.46
C GLU A 155 -24.44 -6.80 -19.55
N ARG A 156 -23.82 -5.74 -18.99
CA ARG A 156 -22.36 -5.62 -18.89
C ARG A 156 -21.78 -6.80 -18.13
N GLN A 157 -22.39 -7.16 -17.00
CA GLN A 157 -21.89 -8.24 -16.14
C GLN A 157 -21.96 -9.60 -16.85
N ALA A 158 -23.09 -9.92 -17.49
CA ALA A 158 -23.25 -11.18 -18.23
C ALA A 158 -22.31 -11.29 -19.45
N PHE A 159 -22.10 -10.19 -20.18
CA PHE A 159 -21.10 -10.14 -21.26
C PHE A 159 -19.68 -10.33 -20.72
N LEU A 160 -19.32 -9.59 -19.66
CA LEU A 160 -17.99 -9.65 -19.06
C LEU A 160 -17.67 -11.04 -18.51
N GLU A 161 -18.62 -11.71 -17.86
CA GLU A 161 -18.47 -13.10 -17.42
C GLU A 161 -18.36 -14.08 -18.60
N SER A 162 -19.14 -13.89 -19.66
CA SER A 162 -19.06 -14.70 -20.90
C SER A 162 -17.66 -14.66 -21.50
N GLU A 163 -17.10 -13.46 -21.72
CA GLU A 163 -15.79 -13.34 -22.37
C GLU A 163 -14.64 -13.71 -21.44
N ALA A 164 -14.71 -13.37 -20.15
CA ALA A 164 -13.73 -13.78 -19.15
C ALA A 164 -13.63 -15.32 -19.02
N LYS A 165 -14.74 -16.04 -19.14
CA LYS A 165 -14.75 -17.52 -19.15
C LYS A 165 -14.19 -18.13 -20.43
N LYS A 166 -14.23 -17.42 -21.57
CA LYS A 166 -13.55 -17.83 -22.81
C LYS A 166 -12.04 -17.60 -22.74
N GLU A 167 -11.60 -16.55 -22.04
CA GLU A 167 -10.18 -16.33 -21.73
C GLU A 167 -9.66 -17.34 -20.69
N GLY A 168 -10.50 -17.74 -19.72
CA GLY A 168 -10.29 -18.86 -18.80
C GLY A 168 -9.15 -18.70 -17.79
N LYS A 169 -8.39 -17.60 -17.86
CA LYS A 169 -7.18 -17.37 -17.08
C LYS A 169 -6.92 -15.88 -16.89
N ILE A 170 -6.30 -15.53 -15.77
CA ILE A 170 -5.65 -14.23 -15.56
C ILE A 170 -4.33 -14.45 -14.81
N VAL A 171 -3.28 -13.75 -15.24
CA VAL A 171 -2.03 -13.64 -14.48
C VAL A 171 -1.90 -12.21 -13.95
N VAL A 172 -1.63 -12.09 -12.65
CA VAL A 172 -1.49 -10.81 -11.95
C VAL A 172 -0.19 -10.82 -11.16
N TYR A 173 0.67 -9.83 -11.42
CA TYR A 173 1.83 -9.60 -10.55
C TYR A 173 1.41 -8.68 -9.41
N ALA A 174 1.94 -8.90 -8.22
CA ALA A 174 1.47 -8.20 -7.03
C ALA A 174 2.54 -8.08 -5.96
N ALA A 175 2.53 -6.96 -5.23
CA ALA A 175 3.37 -6.74 -4.04
C ALA A 175 2.61 -6.88 -2.71
N ASP A 176 1.32 -7.22 -2.78
CA ASP A 176 0.37 -7.30 -1.68
C ASP A 176 0.67 -8.46 -0.70
N ASP A 177 -0.10 -8.55 0.39
CA ASP A 177 0.10 -9.60 1.40
C ASP A 177 -0.25 -11.00 0.83
N PRO A 178 0.64 -12.01 0.96
CA PRO A 178 0.40 -13.36 0.43
C PRO A 178 -0.88 -14.02 0.94
N ASN A 179 -1.33 -13.72 2.16
CA ASN A 179 -2.55 -14.29 2.74
C ASN A 179 -3.80 -13.65 2.11
N VAL A 180 -3.76 -12.34 1.87
CA VAL A 180 -4.82 -11.60 1.16
C VAL A 180 -4.93 -12.10 -0.29
N MET A 181 -3.81 -12.21 -1.01
CA MET A 181 -3.80 -12.74 -2.38
C MET A 181 -4.30 -14.19 -2.46
N LYS A 182 -3.95 -15.04 -1.49
CA LYS A 182 -4.45 -16.41 -1.43
C LYS A 182 -5.97 -16.43 -1.23
N ALA A 183 -6.47 -15.68 -0.23
CA ALA A 183 -7.89 -15.63 0.06
C ALA A 183 -8.70 -15.01 -1.09
N TRP A 184 -8.14 -14.02 -1.81
CA TRP A 184 -8.73 -13.51 -3.05
C TRP A 184 -8.78 -14.55 -4.17
N ALA A 185 -7.73 -15.35 -4.35
CA ALA A 185 -7.74 -16.43 -5.35
C ALA A 185 -8.80 -17.50 -5.01
N GLU A 186 -8.89 -17.89 -3.74
CA GLU A 186 -9.87 -18.88 -3.25
C GLU A 186 -11.31 -18.36 -3.41
N ALA A 187 -11.61 -17.14 -2.96
CA ALA A 187 -12.96 -16.56 -3.02
C ALA A 187 -13.39 -16.14 -4.46
N PHE A 188 -12.45 -15.72 -5.31
CA PHE A 188 -12.75 -15.47 -6.73
C PHE A 188 -13.04 -16.79 -7.47
N HIS A 189 -12.29 -17.85 -7.20
CA HIS A 189 -12.50 -19.17 -7.82
C HIS A 189 -13.82 -19.80 -7.36
N GLU A 190 -14.27 -19.57 -6.12
CA GLU A 190 -15.61 -19.99 -5.68
C GLU A 190 -16.74 -19.30 -6.48
N LYS A 191 -16.57 -18.03 -6.85
CA LYS A 191 -17.55 -17.27 -7.66
C LYS A 191 -17.44 -17.56 -9.17
N TYR A 192 -16.23 -17.84 -9.67
CA TYR A 192 -15.93 -18.05 -11.10
C TYR A 192 -15.00 -19.26 -11.31
N PRO A 193 -15.49 -20.50 -11.13
CA PRO A 193 -14.65 -21.70 -11.13
C PRO A 193 -14.02 -22.03 -12.49
N GLU A 194 -14.53 -21.47 -13.59
CA GLU A 194 -13.96 -21.66 -14.94
C GLU A 194 -12.75 -20.74 -15.24
N ILE A 195 -12.32 -19.89 -14.29
CA ILE A 195 -11.24 -18.91 -14.48
C ILE A 195 -10.09 -19.16 -13.49
N GLU A 196 -8.89 -19.45 -14.00
CA GLU A 196 -7.68 -19.60 -13.19
C GLU A 196 -7.05 -18.23 -12.86
N VAL A 197 -6.96 -17.88 -11.58
CA VAL A 197 -6.27 -16.65 -11.12
C VAL A 197 -4.87 -16.98 -10.59
N ILE A 198 -3.83 -16.59 -11.34
CA ILE A 198 -2.44 -16.74 -10.90
C ILE A 198 -1.92 -15.40 -10.35
N TYR A 199 -1.80 -15.32 -9.03
CA TYR A 199 -1.03 -14.27 -8.36
C TYR A 199 0.46 -14.65 -8.33
N GLN A 200 1.33 -13.85 -8.97
CA GLN A 200 2.78 -13.99 -8.81
C GLN A 200 3.34 -12.85 -7.95
N ARG A 201 3.65 -13.16 -6.70
CA ARG A 201 4.15 -12.19 -5.72
C ARG A 201 5.61 -11.81 -5.98
N MET A 202 5.90 -10.51 -6.05
CA MET A 202 7.27 -9.95 -6.03
C MET A 202 7.25 -8.55 -5.39
N ASN A 203 8.40 -7.89 -5.18
CA ASN A 203 8.35 -6.48 -4.74
C ASN A 203 8.03 -5.55 -5.91
N THR A 204 7.50 -4.37 -5.63
CA THR A 204 6.98 -3.46 -6.67
C THR A 204 8.04 -3.03 -7.68
N ARG A 205 9.30 -2.83 -7.28
CA ARG A 205 10.37 -2.38 -8.18
C ARG A 205 10.77 -3.46 -9.16
N ASP A 206 10.95 -4.69 -8.68
CA ASP A 206 11.24 -5.85 -9.53
C ASP A 206 10.05 -6.18 -10.44
N MET A 207 8.81 -5.96 -9.95
CA MET A 207 7.59 -6.09 -10.75
C MET A 207 7.59 -5.16 -11.97
N ILE A 208 7.88 -3.87 -11.78
CA ILE A 208 7.94 -2.93 -12.91
C ILE A 208 9.08 -3.30 -13.85
N ALA A 209 10.28 -3.58 -13.33
CA ALA A 209 11.43 -3.96 -14.14
C ALA A 209 11.14 -5.20 -15.02
N ARG A 210 10.46 -6.20 -14.46
CA ARG A 210 10.05 -7.40 -15.19
C ARG A 210 8.99 -7.12 -16.24
N VAL A 211 7.94 -6.37 -15.92
CA VAL A 211 6.87 -6.01 -16.87
C VAL A 211 7.42 -5.23 -18.05
N VAL A 212 8.33 -4.29 -17.79
CA VAL A 212 9.05 -3.54 -18.81
C VAL A 212 9.82 -4.49 -19.74
N ALA A 213 10.60 -5.42 -19.19
CA ALA A 213 11.35 -6.40 -19.98
C ALA A 213 10.45 -7.39 -20.75
N GLU A 214 9.31 -7.81 -20.20
CA GLU A 214 8.33 -8.67 -20.87
C GLU A 214 7.67 -7.97 -22.07
N VAL A 215 7.31 -6.68 -21.94
CA VAL A 215 6.76 -5.86 -23.02
C VAL A 215 7.81 -5.53 -24.07
N GLU A 216 9.02 -5.13 -23.66
CA GLU A 216 10.14 -4.84 -24.58
C GLU A 216 10.59 -6.11 -25.34
N ALA A 217 10.43 -7.30 -24.76
CA ALA A 217 10.64 -8.59 -25.42
C ALA A 217 9.42 -9.11 -26.23
N GLY A 218 8.35 -8.33 -26.36
CA GLY A 218 7.14 -8.69 -27.12
C GLY A 218 6.35 -9.87 -26.56
N ARG A 219 6.51 -10.18 -25.26
CA ARG A 219 5.88 -11.34 -24.59
C ARG A 219 5.31 -10.91 -23.22
N PRO A 220 4.27 -10.07 -23.20
CA PRO A 220 3.57 -9.73 -21.97
C PRO A 220 2.93 -10.98 -21.35
N VAL A 221 2.98 -11.09 -20.03
CA VAL A 221 2.39 -12.23 -19.30
C VAL A 221 1.32 -11.76 -18.29
N ALA A 222 1.60 -10.71 -17.51
CA ALA A 222 0.61 -10.14 -16.59
C ALA A 222 -0.47 -9.32 -17.34
N SER A 223 -1.69 -9.30 -16.79
CA SER A 223 -2.79 -8.44 -17.25
C SER A 223 -3.08 -7.29 -16.27
N LEU A 224 -2.97 -7.55 -14.96
CA LEU A 224 -3.03 -6.55 -13.89
C LEU A 224 -1.71 -6.50 -13.13
N LEU A 225 -1.43 -5.36 -12.50
CA LEU A 225 -0.45 -5.23 -11.42
C LEU A 225 -1.14 -4.76 -10.14
N GLY A 226 -0.94 -5.47 -9.01
CA GLY A 226 -1.35 -5.08 -7.65
C GLY A 226 -0.17 -4.58 -6.82
N GLY A 227 -0.44 -3.87 -5.71
CA GLY A 227 0.63 -3.38 -4.84
C GLY A 227 1.57 -2.32 -5.46
N VAL A 228 1.11 -1.57 -6.47
CA VAL A 228 1.91 -0.51 -7.13
C VAL A 228 1.99 0.72 -6.21
N THR A 229 3.17 1.33 -6.06
CA THR A 229 3.34 2.61 -5.32
C THR A 229 3.20 3.81 -6.25
N ALA A 230 2.98 5.01 -5.71
CA ALA A 230 2.88 6.25 -6.49
C ALA A 230 4.11 6.54 -7.37
N THR A 231 5.30 6.15 -6.90
CA THR A 231 6.58 6.31 -7.62
C THR A 231 6.68 5.37 -8.81
N GLU A 232 6.46 4.07 -8.60
CA GLU A 232 6.45 3.07 -9.68
C GLU A 232 5.31 3.31 -10.69
N LEU A 233 4.17 3.81 -10.22
CA LEU A 233 3.03 4.22 -11.05
C LEU A 233 3.40 5.39 -11.99
N ALA A 234 4.28 6.30 -11.57
CA ALA A 234 4.78 7.37 -12.42
C ALA A 234 5.64 6.81 -13.56
N THR A 235 6.52 5.83 -13.29
CA THR A 235 7.30 5.13 -14.31
C THR A 235 6.43 4.34 -15.30
N LEU A 236 5.32 3.75 -14.85
CA LEU A 236 4.36 3.09 -15.74
C LEU A 236 3.62 4.08 -16.66
N LYS A 237 3.27 5.26 -16.15
CA LYS A 237 2.72 6.37 -16.97
C LYS A 237 3.75 6.91 -17.96
N GLU A 238 5.00 7.14 -17.52
CA GLU A 238 6.11 7.63 -18.37
C GLU A 238 6.41 6.69 -19.55
N LYS A 239 6.46 5.37 -19.29
CA LYS A 239 6.61 4.35 -20.35
C LYS A 239 5.32 4.08 -21.13
N GLY A 240 4.21 4.74 -20.80
CA GLY A 240 2.91 4.58 -21.45
C GLY A 240 2.42 3.12 -21.45
N LEU A 241 2.55 2.41 -20.33
CA LEU A 241 2.23 0.97 -20.22
C LEU A 241 0.82 0.68 -19.68
N LEU A 242 0.13 1.70 -19.18
CA LEU A 242 -1.20 1.57 -18.58
C LEU A 242 -2.31 1.56 -19.64
N ALA A 243 -3.37 0.80 -19.38
CA ALA A 243 -4.67 1.00 -20.02
C ALA A 243 -5.60 1.83 -19.12
N SER A 244 -6.62 2.45 -19.70
CA SER A 244 -7.72 3.09 -18.99
C SER A 244 -8.84 2.09 -18.73
N TYR A 245 -9.37 2.05 -17.51
CA TYR A 245 -10.56 1.25 -17.17
C TYR A 245 -11.32 1.83 -15.96
N HIS A 246 -12.56 2.27 -16.19
CA HIS A 246 -13.46 2.71 -15.12
C HIS A 246 -14.33 1.56 -14.62
N SER A 247 -13.88 0.92 -13.53
CA SER A 247 -14.69 -0.06 -12.80
C SER A 247 -15.97 0.57 -12.22
N PRO A 248 -17.16 -0.03 -12.38
CA PRO A 248 -18.39 0.44 -11.74
C PRO A 248 -18.28 0.52 -10.21
N GLU A 249 -17.53 -0.40 -9.60
CA GLU A 249 -17.35 -0.46 -8.14
C GLU A 249 -16.53 0.73 -7.61
N ALA A 250 -15.71 1.38 -8.46
CA ALA A 250 -15.01 2.62 -8.12
C ALA A 250 -15.97 3.81 -7.87
N ALA A 251 -17.27 3.67 -8.15
CA ALA A 251 -18.29 4.62 -7.68
C ALA A 251 -18.33 4.73 -6.15
N GLY A 252 -18.07 3.64 -5.41
CA GLY A 252 -18.05 3.60 -3.94
C GLY A 252 -16.78 4.15 -3.28
N PHE A 253 -15.82 4.64 -4.06
CA PHE A 253 -14.49 5.06 -3.61
C PHE A 253 -14.40 6.59 -3.55
N ASP A 254 -13.70 7.14 -2.55
CA ASP A 254 -13.40 8.58 -2.50
C ASP A 254 -12.54 9.00 -3.72
N PRO A 255 -12.75 10.20 -4.30
CA PRO A 255 -11.97 10.69 -5.44
C PRO A 255 -10.44 10.62 -5.27
N GLN A 256 -9.89 10.77 -4.05
CA GLN A 256 -8.44 10.69 -3.84
C GLN A 256 -7.83 9.29 -4.10
N PHE A 257 -8.69 8.26 -4.17
CA PHE A 257 -8.30 6.86 -4.34
C PHE A 257 -8.58 6.32 -5.74
N LYS A 258 -8.96 7.15 -6.71
CA LYS A 258 -9.16 6.76 -8.11
C LYS A 258 -8.69 7.86 -9.07
N GLU A 259 -8.26 7.49 -10.26
CA GLU A 259 -7.87 8.47 -11.26
C GLU A 259 -9.02 8.82 -12.22
N GLU A 260 -9.13 10.09 -12.61
CA GLU A 260 -10.21 10.60 -13.47
C GLU A 260 -10.25 9.92 -14.85
N ASN A 261 -9.08 9.61 -15.44
CA ASN A 261 -8.98 8.92 -16.72
C ASN A 261 -8.93 7.39 -16.57
N GLY A 262 -9.17 6.84 -15.37
CA GLY A 262 -9.27 5.40 -15.15
C GLY A 262 -7.97 4.61 -15.25
N TYR A 263 -6.79 5.27 -15.25
CA TYR A 263 -5.51 4.55 -15.34
C TYR A 263 -5.14 3.75 -14.08
N TRP A 264 -5.77 4.06 -12.94
CA TRP A 264 -5.54 3.36 -11.67
C TRP A 264 -6.70 3.52 -10.68
N THR A 265 -6.78 2.58 -9.74
CA THR A 265 -7.55 2.73 -8.49
C THR A 265 -6.67 2.24 -7.34
N ALA A 266 -6.57 3.04 -6.28
CA ALA A 266 -6.01 2.57 -5.02
C ALA A 266 -6.97 1.52 -4.48
N HIS A 267 -6.49 0.30 -4.31
CA HIS A 267 -7.32 -0.82 -3.85
C HIS A 267 -7.13 -1.11 -2.36
N TRP A 268 -6.11 -0.51 -1.75
CA TRP A 268 -5.67 -0.61 -0.35
C TRP A 268 -4.96 0.68 0.05
N PHE A 269 -4.91 1.00 1.34
CA PHE A 269 -3.96 1.98 1.88
C PHE A 269 -3.52 1.66 3.33
N ALA A 270 -2.40 2.23 3.75
CA ALA A 270 -1.95 2.22 5.15
C ALA A 270 -1.95 3.64 5.75
N PRO A 271 -2.66 3.89 6.86
CA PRO A 271 -2.41 5.05 7.71
C PRO A 271 -1.04 4.95 8.38
N GLU A 272 -0.19 5.97 8.22
CA GLU A 272 1.10 6.13 8.90
C GLU A 272 0.89 6.96 10.18
N ILE A 273 1.00 6.30 11.35
CA ILE A 273 0.69 6.86 12.67
C ILE A 273 1.93 7.01 13.56
N VAL A 274 1.72 7.52 14.78
CA VAL A 274 2.72 7.53 15.85
C VAL A 274 2.39 6.43 16.86
N GLY A 275 3.18 5.35 16.87
CA GLY A 275 3.12 4.29 17.86
C GLY A 275 3.92 4.65 19.12
N ILE A 276 3.43 4.24 20.30
CA ILE A 276 4.07 4.48 21.59
C ILE A 276 4.22 3.19 22.40
N ASN A 277 5.26 3.09 23.23
CA ASN A 277 5.38 2.05 24.25
C ASN A 277 4.68 2.51 25.54
N THR A 278 3.58 1.83 25.92
CA THR A 278 2.71 2.26 27.03
C THR A 278 3.32 2.07 28.42
N ASN A 279 4.43 1.33 28.54
CA ASN A 279 5.17 1.21 29.78
C ASN A 279 6.18 2.37 29.98
N GLN A 280 6.43 3.18 28.94
CA GLN A 280 7.43 4.25 28.96
C GLN A 280 6.85 5.64 28.71
N LEU A 281 5.75 5.74 27.96
CA LEU A 281 5.09 6.99 27.60
C LEU A 281 3.56 6.81 27.65
N LYS A 282 2.85 7.79 28.23
CA LYS A 282 1.39 7.80 28.22
C LYS A 282 0.86 8.35 26.90
N LYS A 283 -0.42 8.13 26.62
CA LYS A 283 -1.06 8.59 25.37
C LYS A 283 -1.19 10.11 25.30
N GLU A 284 -1.30 10.75 26.46
CA GLU A 284 -1.44 12.20 26.62
C GLU A 284 -0.08 12.93 26.52
N ASP A 285 1.01 12.21 26.75
CA ASP A 285 2.40 12.70 26.68
C ASP A 285 3.04 12.42 25.29
N ALA A 286 2.27 11.86 24.35
CA ALA A 286 2.74 11.42 23.03
C ALA A 286 2.78 12.58 22.00
N PRO A 287 3.79 12.63 21.11
CA PRO A 287 3.86 13.66 20.07
C PRO A 287 2.78 13.45 19.00
N VAL A 288 2.04 14.50 18.67
CA VAL A 288 0.95 14.47 17.67
C VAL A 288 1.32 15.25 16.42
N THR A 289 1.98 16.39 16.56
CA THR A 289 2.43 17.24 15.44
C THR A 289 3.88 16.96 15.06
N VAL A 290 4.30 17.46 13.89
CA VAL A 290 5.69 17.43 13.44
C VAL A 290 6.58 18.22 14.41
N GLU A 291 6.08 19.32 14.96
CA GLU A 291 6.76 20.14 15.97
C GLU A 291 6.93 19.41 17.32
N ASP A 292 5.98 18.57 17.73
CA ASP A 292 6.09 17.76 18.97
C ASP A 292 7.18 16.69 18.85
N LEU A 293 7.37 16.11 17.65
CA LEU A 293 8.47 15.17 17.38
C LEU A 293 9.85 15.82 17.55
N ALA A 294 9.94 17.15 17.50
CA ALA A 294 11.16 17.92 17.72
C ALA A 294 11.39 18.33 19.20
N ASN A 295 10.67 17.72 20.15
CA ASN A 295 10.82 17.94 21.59
C ASN A 295 12.09 17.24 22.14
N SER A 296 12.98 17.99 22.80
CA SER A 296 14.23 17.47 23.38
C SER A 296 14.03 16.37 24.43
N GLY A 297 12.85 16.29 25.06
CA GLY A 297 12.47 15.17 25.92
C GLY A 297 12.40 13.80 25.22
N LEU A 298 12.48 13.77 23.88
CA LEU A 298 12.46 12.57 23.04
C LEU A 298 13.85 12.16 22.50
N GLU A 299 14.95 12.81 22.90
CA GLU A 299 16.31 12.41 22.48
C GLU A 299 16.55 10.91 22.72
N ARG A 300 16.97 10.18 21.68
CA ARG A 300 17.19 8.71 21.67
C ARG A 300 15.96 7.84 22.01
N LYS A 301 14.78 8.43 22.24
CA LYS A 301 13.51 7.70 22.45
C LYS A 301 12.70 7.51 21.16
N LEU A 302 13.00 8.31 20.14
CA LEU A 302 12.42 8.19 18.81
C LEU A 302 13.04 7.02 18.03
N GLY A 303 12.23 6.34 17.24
CA GLY A 303 12.69 5.52 16.12
C GLY A 303 11.80 5.66 14.90
N ARG A 304 12.34 5.29 13.73
CA ARG A 304 11.60 5.28 12.45
C ARG A 304 12.22 4.31 11.43
N ARG A 305 11.61 4.19 10.26
CA ARG A 305 12.23 3.56 9.08
C ARG A 305 13.44 4.36 8.60
N SER A 306 14.51 3.68 8.17
CA SER A 306 15.68 4.30 7.50
C SER A 306 15.37 4.85 6.10
N SER A 307 14.21 4.50 5.53
CA SER A 307 13.62 5.09 4.32
C SER A 307 12.63 6.18 4.71
N GLY A 308 13.01 7.46 4.63
CA GLY A 308 12.24 8.59 5.17
C GLY A 308 11.84 9.71 4.19
N GLY A 309 12.22 9.64 2.90
CA GLY A 309 11.91 10.70 1.94
C GLY A 309 10.41 10.91 1.69
N ARG A 310 9.59 9.85 1.77
CA ARG A 310 8.12 9.95 1.63
C ARG A 310 7.49 10.81 2.73
N TRP A 311 7.86 10.57 3.98
CA TRP A 311 7.45 11.40 5.12
C TRP A 311 7.94 12.84 4.98
N LEU A 312 9.19 13.04 4.54
CA LEU A 312 9.75 14.38 4.35
C LEU A 312 9.01 15.17 3.26
N ALA A 313 8.67 14.51 2.14
CA ALA A 313 7.83 15.06 1.09
C ALA A 313 6.41 15.40 1.61
N GLY A 314 5.81 14.50 2.40
CA GLY A 314 4.51 14.72 3.04
C GLY A 314 4.47 15.94 3.96
N ILE A 315 5.46 16.09 4.86
CA ILE A 315 5.52 17.29 5.73
C ILE A 315 5.87 18.56 4.95
N ALA A 316 6.67 18.47 3.88
CA ALA A 316 6.96 19.61 3.00
C ALA A 316 5.73 20.07 2.19
N HIS A 317 4.85 19.15 1.80
CA HIS A 317 3.58 19.47 1.14
C HIS A 317 2.62 20.26 2.06
N VAL A 318 2.62 19.97 3.38
CA VAL A 318 1.71 20.62 4.35
C VAL A 318 2.30 21.88 4.99
N LEU A 319 3.58 21.87 5.35
CA LEU A 319 4.24 22.96 6.07
C LEU A 319 4.92 23.99 5.17
N GLY A 320 5.09 23.67 3.88
CA GLY A 320 6.05 24.32 2.99
C GLY A 320 7.47 23.79 3.24
N GLU A 321 8.29 23.76 2.17
CA GLU A 321 9.60 23.10 2.20
C GLU A 321 10.54 23.67 3.27
N GLU A 322 10.69 24.99 3.38
CA GLU A 322 11.59 25.64 4.35
C GLU A 322 11.31 25.20 5.79
N LYS A 323 10.05 25.31 6.24
CA LYS A 323 9.63 24.91 7.58
C LYS A 323 9.74 23.40 7.78
N ALA A 324 9.41 22.59 6.77
CA ALA A 324 9.54 21.14 6.86
C ALA A 324 11.00 20.69 7.02
N LEU A 325 11.93 21.30 6.28
CA LEU A 325 13.36 21.03 6.42
C LEU A 325 13.91 21.49 7.78
N GLU A 326 13.44 22.63 8.30
CA GLU A 326 13.76 23.09 9.66
C GLU A 326 13.32 22.07 10.72
N GLN A 327 12.05 21.65 10.71
CA GLN A 327 11.55 20.67 11.69
C GLN A 327 12.23 19.31 11.50
N ALA A 328 12.46 18.86 10.27
CA ALA A 328 13.18 17.61 10.00
C ALA A 328 14.61 17.62 10.55
N ALA A 329 15.34 18.74 10.42
CA ALA A 329 16.66 18.90 11.02
C ALA A 329 16.59 18.85 12.56
N ARG A 330 15.64 19.56 13.19
CA ARG A 330 15.44 19.51 14.65
C ARG A 330 15.12 18.10 15.16
N ILE A 331 14.35 17.30 14.41
CA ILE A 331 14.05 15.90 14.75
C ILE A 331 15.29 15.01 14.54
N ALA A 332 16.11 15.27 13.51
CA ALA A 332 17.34 14.52 13.27
C ALA A 332 18.39 14.73 14.39
N ASP A 333 18.49 15.94 14.94
CA ASP A 333 19.42 16.26 16.05
C ASP A 333 19.10 15.49 17.34
N LEU A 334 17.86 15.02 17.52
CA LEU A 334 17.45 14.11 18.62
C LEU A 334 17.96 12.67 18.44
N LYS A 335 18.62 12.38 17.31
CA LYS A 335 19.20 11.09 16.92
C LYS A 335 18.21 9.91 17.02
N PRO A 336 17.12 9.92 16.22
CA PRO A 336 16.18 8.80 16.16
C PRO A 336 16.87 7.51 15.70
N LEU A 337 16.51 6.38 16.31
CA LEU A 337 17.02 5.08 15.89
C LEU A 337 16.38 4.66 14.55
N LEU A 338 17.21 4.34 13.56
CA LEU A 338 16.76 4.00 12.22
C LEU A 338 16.72 2.48 12.00
N PHE A 339 15.61 1.99 11.45
CA PHE A 339 15.36 0.56 11.26
C PHE A 339 15.08 0.22 9.78
N ASN A 340 15.75 -0.82 9.27
CA ASN A 340 15.65 -1.22 7.86
C ASN A 340 14.36 -1.96 7.49
N SER A 341 13.51 -2.32 8.46
CA SER A 341 12.18 -2.90 8.21
C SER A 341 11.16 -2.44 9.23
N THR A 342 9.87 -2.46 8.85
CA THR A 342 8.77 -2.08 9.75
C THR A 342 8.64 -3.07 10.91
N SER A 343 8.97 -4.36 10.70
CA SER A 343 9.02 -5.38 11.74
C SER A 343 10.12 -5.08 12.78
N ALA A 344 11.30 -4.64 12.34
CA ALA A 344 12.38 -4.26 13.26
C ALA A 344 12.01 -3.03 14.09
N LEU A 345 11.39 -2.01 13.46
CA LEU A 345 10.86 -0.83 14.16
C LEU A 345 9.77 -1.20 15.17
N THR A 346 8.85 -2.09 14.79
CA THR A 346 7.79 -2.59 15.68
C THR A 346 8.39 -3.33 16.88
N ASN A 347 9.36 -4.22 16.65
CA ASN A 347 10.04 -4.96 17.71
C ASN A 347 10.79 -4.04 18.69
N ALA A 348 11.46 -3.00 18.19
CA ALA A 348 12.12 -1.99 19.00
C ALA A 348 11.13 -1.21 19.88
N LEU A 349 9.95 -0.85 19.34
CA LEU A 349 8.89 -0.22 20.12
C LEU A 349 8.32 -1.18 21.18
N THR A 350 7.96 -2.41 20.82
CA THR A 350 7.35 -3.38 21.76
C THR A 350 8.29 -3.81 22.87
N SER A 351 9.60 -3.83 22.62
CA SER A 351 10.63 -4.13 23.63
C SER A 351 11.01 -2.92 24.49
N GLY A 352 10.61 -1.70 24.11
CA GLY A 352 11.00 -0.47 24.79
C GLY A 352 12.46 -0.03 24.51
N GLN A 353 13.06 -0.50 23.41
CA GLN A 353 14.30 0.07 22.88
C GLN A 353 14.09 1.53 22.43
N ILE A 354 12.88 1.83 21.94
CA ILE A 354 12.36 3.18 21.67
C ILE A 354 11.02 3.34 22.38
N SER A 355 10.70 4.57 22.81
CA SER A 355 9.42 4.89 23.44
C SER A 355 8.37 5.34 22.43
N VAL A 356 8.82 5.85 21.27
CA VAL A 356 7.98 6.40 20.19
C VAL A 356 8.51 5.92 18.85
N ALA A 357 7.62 5.39 18.00
CA ALA A 357 7.86 5.11 16.60
C ALA A 357 6.93 5.99 15.76
N PHE A 358 7.49 6.91 14.97
CA PHE A 358 6.73 7.69 13.98
C PHE A 358 6.96 7.13 12.57
N ASP A 359 6.09 7.48 11.62
CA ASP A 359 6.15 6.95 10.25
C ASP A 359 6.05 5.40 10.25
N ILE A 360 5.04 4.88 10.97
CA ILE A 360 4.77 3.43 11.10
C ILE A 360 3.29 3.10 10.82
N HIS A 361 3.05 2.01 10.08
CA HIS A 361 1.69 1.66 9.66
C HIS A 361 0.82 1.20 10.84
N ALA A 362 -0.44 1.67 10.87
CA ALA A 362 -1.42 1.30 11.89
C ALA A 362 -1.56 -0.21 12.14
N GLY A 363 -1.61 -1.01 11.07
CA GLY A 363 -1.76 -2.48 11.16
C GLY A 363 -0.64 -3.17 11.92
N ASN A 364 0.60 -2.67 11.85
CA ASN A 364 1.72 -3.23 12.61
C ASN A 364 1.55 -3.05 14.13
N ILE A 365 1.14 -1.85 14.56
CA ILE A 365 0.86 -1.58 15.98
C ILE A 365 -0.40 -2.32 16.45
N GLY A 366 -1.45 -2.35 15.64
CA GLY A 366 -2.69 -3.06 15.97
C GLY A 366 -2.51 -4.57 16.13
N ILE A 367 -1.71 -5.22 15.29
CA ILE A 367 -1.35 -6.64 15.42
C ILE A 367 -0.43 -6.90 16.62
N ALA A 368 0.47 -5.97 16.96
CA ALA A 368 1.28 -6.08 18.17
C ALA A 368 0.41 -5.95 19.45
N LYS A 369 -0.52 -4.99 19.45
CA LYS A 369 -1.47 -4.74 20.55
C LYS A 369 -2.46 -5.90 20.75
N SER A 370 -2.97 -6.50 19.67
CA SER A 370 -3.86 -7.68 19.77
C SER A 370 -3.14 -8.94 20.29
N ARG A 371 -1.81 -8.99 20.17
CA ARG A 371 -0.93 -10.01 20.78
C ARG A 371 -0.50 -9.68 22.22
N GLY A 372 -1.04 -8.61 22.81
CA GLY A 372 -0.76 -8.21 24.20
C GLY A 372 0.57 -7.49 24.42
N ALA A 373 1.22 -6.99 23.37
CA ALA A 373 2.43 -6.16 23.53
C ALA A 373 2.06 -4.78 24.14
N PRO A 374 2.95 -4.15 24.94
CA PRO A 374 2.68 -2.89 25.64
C PRO A 374 2.82 -1.68 24.69
N VAL A 375 1.94 -1.61 23.69
CA VAL A 375 1.94 -0.57 22.66
C VAL A 375 0.54 -0.04 22.38
N ASP A 376 0.49 1.25 22.04
CA ASP A 376 -0.70 1.93 21.51
C ASP A 376 -0.27 2.92 20.41
N TYR A 377 -1.20 3.67 19.84
CA TYR A 377 -0.93 4.74 18.88
C TYR A 377 -1.71 6.02 19.20
N VAL A 378 -1.17 7.16 18.76
CA VAL A 378 -1.92 8.40 18.54
C VAL A 378 -2.02 8.69 17.04
N VAL A 379 -3.11 9.34 16.64
CA VAL A 379 -3.29 9.83 15.26
C VAL A 379 -2.49 11.13 15.12
N PRO A 380 -1.47 11.20 14.24
CA PRO A 380 -0.71 12.42 14.03
C PRO A 380 -1.52 13.47 13.27
N GLU A 381 -1.05 14.71 13.33
CA GLU A 381 -1.57 15.84 12.56
C GLU A 381 -0.42 16.45 11.75
N PRO A 382 -0.41 16.32 10.41
CA PRO A 382 -1.36 15.58 9.57
C PRO A 382 -1.23 14.05 9.70
N LEU A 383 -2.30 13.33 9.35
CA LEU A 383 -2.27 11.89 9.08
C LEU A 383 -1.83 11.64 7.63
N PHE A 384 -0.77 10.86 7.42
CA PHE A 384 -0.37 10.42 6.08
C PHE A 384 -1.01 9.07 5.73
N LEU A 385 -1.50 8.93 4.50
CA LEU A 385 -1.95 7.67 3.93
C LEU A 385 -0.99 7.23 2.82
N LEU A 386 -0.55 5.99 2.87
CA LEU A 386 0.22 5.34 1.82
C LEU A 386 -0.70 4.42 0.99
N PRO A 387 -1.21 4.86 -0.18
CA PRO A 387 -2.04 4.02 -1.04
C PRO A 387 -1.20 2.96 -1.77
N ALA A 388 -1.84 1.82 -2.07
CA ALA A 388 -1.35 0.86 -3.06
C ALA A 388 -2.35 0.73 -4.21
N TYR A 389 -1.86 0.88 -5.43
CA TYR A 389 -2.66 0.93 -6.64
C TYR A 389 -2.75 -0.45 -7.30
N THR A 390 -3.93 -0.78 -7.82
CA THR A 390 -4.06 -1.79 -8.88
C THR A 390 -4.19 -1.06 -10.22
N VAL A 391 -3.55 -1.60 -11.26
CA VAL A 391 -3.55 -1.03 -12.63
C VAL A 391 -3.69 -2.11 -13.70
N PHE A 392 -4.24 -1.72 -14.85
CA PHE A 392 -4.24 -2.52 -16.08
C PHE A 392 -2.99 -2.26 -16.91
N LEU A 393 -2.46 -3.31 -17.53
CA LEU A 393 -1.47 -3.18 -18.58
C LEU A 393 -2.16 -3.11 -19.95
N LYS A 394 -1.75 -2.16 -20.79
CA LYS A 394 -2.24 -2.09 -22.18
C LYS A 394 -1.92 -3.32 -23.01
N THR A 395 -0.99 -4.16 -22.57
CA THR A 395 -0.58 -5.39 -23.23
C THR A 395 -1.18 -6.64 -22.58
N ALA A 396 -2.24 -6.50 -21.78
CA ALA A 396 -2.89 -7.59 -21.06
C ALA A 396 -3.32 -8.75 -22.01
N PRO A 397 -2.81 -9.98 -21.84
CA PRO A 397 -3.23 -11.12 -22.65
C PRO A 397 -4.69 -11.55 -22.42
N HIS A 398 -5.28 -11.20 -21.27
CA HIS A 398 -6.62 -11.59 -20.84
C HIS A 398 -7.41 -10.38 -20.31
N PRO A 399 -7.81 -9.42 -21.18
CA PRO A 399 -8.44 -8.17 -20.76
C PRO A 399 -9.82 -8.34 -20.11
N TYR A 400 -10.63 -9.33 -20.50
CA TYR A 400 -11.95 -9.53 -19.91
C TYR A 400 -11.87 -10.22 -18.54
N ALA A 401 -11.01 -11.22 -18.39
CA ALA A 401 -10.71 -11.82 -17.09
C ALA A 401 -10.03 -10.80 -16.14
N ALA A 402 -9.21 -9.89 -16.66
CA ALA A 402 -8.67 -8.75 -15.92
C ALA A 402 -9.76 -7.79 -15.45
N ALA A 403 -10.67 -7.37 -16.34
CA ALA A 403 -11.81 -6.54 -16.00
C ALA A 403 -12.70 -7.17 -14.91
N LEU A 404 -13.07 -8.45 -15.05
CA LEU A 404 -13.88 -9.16 -14.06
C LEU A 404 -13.17 -9.31 -12.70
N ASN A 405 -11.86 -9.60 -12.70
CA ASN A 405 -11.09 -9.73 -11.47
C ASN A 405 -10.82 -8.39 -10.78
N TYR A 406 -10.68 -7.31 -11.55
CA TYR A 406 -10.54 -5.95 -11.03
C TYR A 406 -11.84 -5.46 -10.39
N ASP A 407 -12.98 -5.58 -11.10
CA ASP A 407 -14.31 -5.27 -10.57
C ASP A 407 -14.56 -6.05 -9.27
N TRP A 408 -14.30 -7.36 -9.26
CA TRP A 408 -14.46 -8.18 -8.07
C TRP A 408 -13.55 -7.76 -6.90
N ARG A 409 -12.32 -7.27 -7.14
CA ARG A 409 -11.45 -6.76 -6.06
C ARG A 409 -11.91 -5.44 -5.47
N LEU A 410 -12.66 -4.63 -6.22
CA LEU A 410 -13.22 -3.35 -5.77
C LEU A 410 -14.66 -3.50 -5.22
N ALA A 411 -15.32 -4.61 -5.54
CA ALA A 411 -16.64 -4.97 -5.03
C ALA A 411 -16.67 -5.17 -3.50
N LYS A 412 -17.82 -4.83 -2.90
CA LYS A 412 -18.06 -4.93 -1.45
C LYS A 412 -18.09 -6.36 -0.94
N ASP A 413 -18.76 -7.22 -1.70
CA ASP A 413 -18.92 -8.66 -1.49
C ASP A 413 -17.74 -9.48 -2.04
N GLY A 414 -16.81 -8.82 -2.75
CA GLY A 414 -15.55 -9.38 -3.19
C GLY A 414 -14.37 -8.87 -2.35
N GLY A 415 -13.29 -8.49 -3.04
CA GLY A 415 -11.98 -8.29 -2.41
C GLY A 415 -11.92 -7.21 -1.33
N GLN A 416 -12.79 -6.19 -1.35
CA GLN A 416 -12.82 -5.13 -0.33
C GLN A 416 -13.32 -5.64 1.03
N GLY A 417 -14.36 -6.48 1.05
CA GLY A 417 -14.97 -6.96 2.28
C GLY A 417 -14.02 -7.79 3.16
N MET A 418 -13.00 -8.39 2.54
CA MET A 418 -12.04 -9.30 3.19
C MET A 418 -10.99 -8.57 4.04
N TYR A 419 -10.62 -7.31 3.71
CA TYR A 419 -9.49 -6.62 4.35
C TYR A 419 -9.57 -6.50 5.87
N LYS A 420 -10.78 -6.42 6.42
CA LYS A 420 -11.02 -6.29 7.87
C LYS A 420 -10.40 -7.47 8.64
N GLU A 421 -10.48 -8.68 8.09
CA GLU A 421 -9.95 -9.91 8.69
C GLU A 421 -8.42 -9.95 8.65
N PHE A 422 -7.81 -9.30 7.65
CA PHE A 422 -6.35 -9.20 7.49
C PHE A 422 -5.73 -7.98 8.19
N HIS A 423 -6.49 -7.25 9.02
CA HIS A 423 -6.07 -6.01 9.66
C HIS A 423 -5.65 -4.90 8.68
N GLN A 424 -6.36 -4.78 7.55
CA GLN A 424 -6.05 -3.85 6.46
C GLN A 424 -7.18 -2.84 6.20
N ASN A 425 -6.87 -1.77 5.46
CA ASN A 425 -7.82 -0.75 5.01
C ASN A 425 -7.95 -0.77 3.49
N GLY A 426 -9.19 -0.83 3.01
CA GLY A 426 -9.54 -0.46 1.64
C GLY A 426 -10.14 0.95 1.59
N PRO A 427 -10.29 1.56 0.41
CA PRO A 427 -10.72 2.96 0.26
C PRO A 427 -12.20 3.14 -0.12
N ARG A 428 -13.02 2.10 0.07
CA ARG A 428 -14.43 2.11 -0.30
C ARG A 428 -15.32 2.58 0.85
N ALA A 429 -15.99 3.72 0.68
CA ALA A 429 -16.62 4.49 1.75
C ALA A 429 -17.80 3.80 2.47
N ASP A 430 -18.42 2.77 1.88
CA ASP A 430 -19.52 2.01 2.47
C ASP A 430 -19.09 0.64 3.05
N THR A 431 -17.79 0.35 3.11
CA THR A 431 -17.22 -0.89 3.70
C THR A 431 -16.58 -0.61 5.06
N GLU A 432 -16.66 -1.58 5.98
CA GLU A 432 -16.07 -1.44 7.32
C GLU A 432 -14.68 -2.12 7.37
N TYR A 433 -13.65 -1.35 7.74
CA TYR A 433 -12.26 -1.82 7.76
C TYR A 433 -11.65 -1.83 9.17
N ALA A 434 -10.42 -2.34 9.28
CA ALA A 434 -9.66 -2.29 10.53
C ALA A 434 -9.09 -0.89 10.78
N TYR A 435 -9.21 -0.37 12.00
CA TYR A 435 -8.67 0.93 12.43
C TYR A 435 -9.34 2.18 11.83
N MET A 436 -10.63 2.09 11.48
CA MET A 436 -11.43 3.26 11.03
C MET A 436 -11.51 4.39 12.08
N ASP A 437 -11.22 4.12 13.36
CA ASP A 437 -11.07 5.13 14.40
C ASP A 437 -9.88 6.09 14.17
N ILE A 438 -8.82 5.64 13.49
CA ILE A 438 -7.70 6.49 13.05
C ILE A 438 -8.18 7.47 11.99
N MET A 439 -8.94 6.98 11.01
CA MET A 439 -9.50 7.79 9.92
C MET A 439 -10.51 8.82 10.43
N ASN A 440 -11.38 8.41 11.36
CA ASN A 440 -12.36 9.27 12.00
C ASN A 440 -11.74 10.26 13.03
N GLY A 441 -10.51 10.01 13.47
CA GLY A 441 -9.79 10.83 14.45
C GLY A 441 -8.83 11.88 13.84
N ALA A 442 -8.51 11.77 12.54
CA ALA A 442 -7.66 12.72 11.84
C ALA A 442 -8.39 14.05 11.57
N LYS A 443 -7.67 15.18 11.63
CA LYS A 443 -8.22 16.49 11.25
C LYS A 443 -7.78 16.87 9.84
N THR A 444 -6.48 16.70 9.55
CA THR A 444 -5.93 16.78 8.19
C THR A 444 -5.42 15.40 7.76
N THR A 445 -5.88 14.94 6.61
CA THR A 445 -5.47 13.66 6.01
C THR A 445 -4.83 13.92 4.65
N ILE A 446 -3.62 13.38 4.42
CA ILE A 446 -2.82 13.61 3.22
C ILE A 446 -2.46 12.25 2.60
N THR A 447 -3.04 11.97 1.43
CA THR A 447 -2.66 10.80 0.63
C THR A 447 -1.34 11.06 -0.10
N LEU A 448 -0.33 10.22 0.14
CA LEU A 448 1.00 10.30 -0.47
C LEU A 448 0.96 9.83 -1.93
N ASN A 449 0.31 10.63 -2.77
CA ASN A 449 0.03 10.35 -4.18
C ASN A 449 1.22 10.70 -5.11
N GLN A 450 0.99 10.64 -6.42
CA GLN A 450 2.01 10.93 -7.44
C GLN A 450 2.54 12.38 -7.36
N ASP A 451 1.69 13.35 -7.01
CA ASP A 451 2.03 14.77 -7.01
C ASP A 451 2.82 15.15 -5.76
N VAL A 452 2.38 14.67 -4.59
CA VAL A 452 3.09 14.82 -3.30
C VAL A 452 4.49 14.20 -3.39
N LEU A 453 4.63 13.07 -4.09
CA LEU A 453 5.89 12.34 -4.23
C LEU A 453 6.66 12.67 -5.52
N ALA A 454 6.26 13.68 -6.30
CA ALA A 454 6.89 14.03 -7.58
C ALA A 454 8.40 14.36 -7.44
N GLN A 455 8.84 14.89 -6.29
CA GLN A 455 10.24 15.18 -5.98
C GLN A 455 10.89 14.14 -5.04
N ILE A 456 10.37 12.91 -4.93
CA ILE A 456 10.81 11.91 -3.94
C ILE A 456 12.33 11.69 -3.88
N LYS A 457 13.04 11.69 -5.03
CA LYS A 457 14.51 11.52 -5.09
C LYS A 457 15.25 12.57 -4.25
N LYS A 458 14.87 13.85 -4.39
CA LYS A 458 15.40 14.98 -3.61
C LYS A 458 15.15 14.77 -2.12
N TYR A 459 13.92 14.41 -1.75
CA TYR A 459 13.57 14.21 -0.34
C TYR A 459 14.25 12.98 0.28
N ASP A 460 14.48 11.89 -0.47
CA ASP A 460 15.29 10.75 -0.01
C ASP A 460 16.77 11.12 0.18
N GLU A 461 17.34 11.99 -0.67
CA GLU A 461 18.71 12.49 -0.53
C GLU A 461 18.85 13.45 0.66
N THR A 462 17.97 14.44 0.79
CA THR A 462 17.94 15.36 1.94
C THR A 462 17.67 14.63 3.25
N PHE A 463 16.78 13.63 3.26
CA PHE A 463 16.54 12.80 4.44
C PHE A 463 17.82 12.06 4.87
N LYS A 464 18.56 11.45 3.94
CA LYS A 464 19.85 10.77 4.25
C LYS A 464 20.86 11.73 4.84
N GLN A 465 21.04 12.91 4.23
CA GLN A 465 21.96 13.94 4.70
C GLN A 465 21.65 14.45 6.12
N MET A 466 20.38 14.41 6.54
CA MET A 466 19.96 14.81 7.88
C MET A 466 20.07 13.66 8.89
N PHE A 467 19.48 12.49 8.61
CA PHE A 467 19.25 11.42 9.58
C PHE A 467 20.25 10.26 9.52
N VAL A 468 20.93 10.05 8.39
CA VAL A 468 21.79 8.87 8.11
C VAL A 468 23.27 9.30 8.04
N LYS A 469 23.66 10.29 8.85
CA LYS A 469 25.05 10.77 8.94
C LYS A 469 25.96 9.66 9.48
N GLU A 470 27.09 9.46 8.80
CA GLU A 470 28.14 8.48 9.11
C GLU A 470 28.91 8.81 10.41
#